data_AF-A0A5C3LYT3-F1
#
_entry.id   AF-A0A5C3LYT3-F1
#
_cell.length_a   1.000
_cell.length_b   1.000
_cell.length_c   1.000
_cell.angle_alpha   90.00
_cell.angle_beta   90.00
_cell.angle_gamma   90.00
#
_symmetry.space_group_name_H-M   'P 1'
#
loop_
_entity.id
_entity.type
_entity.pdbx_description
1 polymer ?
#
loop_
_entity_poly.entity_id
_entity_poly.type
_entity_poly.pdbx_seq_one_letter_code
_entity_poly.pdbx_strand_id
1 'polypeptide(L)'
;MHEGTEVGPRTGGRLEVEDKEDRQRRIQAALEKLNKSSATTTTTTQSGPPKFDFGDRTTFRVPPTELLERAQAFLPQIEASNAALAEKMRRDPHSVDIEHLDEENAQYIEMSLGLGVYEDRSQAKSGGSGTESSSDSSSDSDSSDEEMDGKTSE
;
A
#
# COMPACT_ATOMS: atom_id res chain seq x y z
N MET A 1 -61.03 -20.13 -14.52
CA MET A 1 -60.91 -18.66 -14.46
C MET A 1 -59.96 -18.34 -13.32
N HIS A 2 -58.76 -17.87 -13.60
CA HIS A 2 -57.84 -17.37 -12.57
C HIS A 2 -57.34 -16.01 -13.08
N GLU A 3 -57.74 -14.96 -12.38
CA GLU A 3 -57.39 -13.57 -12.66
C GLU A 3 -55.91 -13.33 -12.39
N GLY A 4 -55.24 -12.67 -13.34
CA GLY A 4 -53.87 -12.20 -13.17
C GLY A 4 -53.85 -10.92 -12.34
N THR A 5 -53.09 -10.93 -11.24
CA THR A 5 -52.79 -9.73 -10.47
C THR A 5 -51.49 -9.13 -10.97
N GLU A 6 -51.60 -7.98 -11.63
CA GLU A 6 -50.52 -7.11 -12.06
C GLU A 6 -49.78 -6.55 -10.83
N VAL A 7 -48.49 -6.85 -10.71
CA VAL A 7 -47.60 -6.28 -9.70
C VAL A 7 -46.75 -5.21 -10.36
N GLY A 8 -47.03 -3.95 -10.03
CA GLY A 8 -46.30 -2.78 -10.52
C GLY A 8 -44.81 -2.78 -10.14
N PRO A 9 -43.97 -2.00 -10.86
CA PRO A 9 -42.52 -2.04 -10.72
C PRO A 9 -42.07 -1.51 -9.36
N ARG A 10 -41.38 -2.36 -8.60
CA ARG A 10 -40.68 -2.00 -7.37
C ARG A 10 -39.48 -1.13 -7.73
N THR A 11 -39.44 0.08 -7.19
CA THR A 11 -38.31 1.01 -7.32
C THR A 11 -37.10 0.45 -6.58
N GLY A 12 -36.35 -0.44 -7.22
CA GLY A 12 -35.01 -0.81 -6.81
C GLY A 12 -34.10 0.40 -6.96
N GLY A 13 -33.40 0.78 -5.88
CA GLY A 13 -32.36 1.80 -5.93
C GLY A 13 -31.30 1.39 -6.95
N ARG A 14 -31.31 2.07 -8.09
CA ARG A 14 -30.36 1.90 -9.20
C ARG A 14 -28.99 2.33 -8.68
N LEU A 15 -27.95 1.50 -8.88
CA LEU A 15 -26.57 1.97 -8.77
C LEU A 15 -26.45 3.16 -9.74
N GLU A 16 -26.29 4.37 -9.22
CA GLU A 16 -26.00 5.53 -10.04
C GLU A 16 -24.56 5.38 -10.55
N VAL A 17 -24.44 4.67 -11.66
CA VAL A 17 -23.23 4.69 -12.47
C VAL A 17 -23.18 6.07 -13.10
N GLU A 18 -22.31 6.93 -12.57
CA GLU A 18 -22.01 8.24 -13.15
C GLU A 18 -21.67 8.04 -14.64
N ASP A 19 -22.38 8.72 -15.52
CA ASP A 19 -22.10 8.67 -16.95
C ASP A 19 -20.66 9.16 -17.19
N LYS A 20 -19.98 8.62 -18.20
CA LYS A 20 -18.56 8.93 -18.49
C LYS A 20 -18.30 10.44 -18.58
N GLU A 21 -19.28 11.18 -19.07
CA GLU A 21 -19.20 12.62 -19.24
C GLU A 21 -19.35 13.40 -17.92
N ASP A 22 -20.25 12.97 -17.04
CA ASP A 22 -20.38 13.55 -15.69
C ASP A 22 -19.12 13.31 -14.87
N ARG A 23 -18.55 12.11 -15.00
CA ARG A 23 -17.25 11.76 -14.40
C ARG A 23 -16.14 12.67 -14.91
N GLN A 24 -16.10 12.94 -16.22
CA GLN A 24 -15.11 13.84 -16.80
C GLN A 24 -15.28 15.27 -16.28
N ARG A 25 -16.51 15.78 -16.16
CA ARG A 25 -16.79 17.11 -15.61
C ARG A 25 -16.36 17.22 -14.16
N ARG A 26 -16.63 16.20 -13.34
CA ARG A 26 -16.21 16.16 -11.94
C ARG A 26 -14.69 16.19 -11.80
N ILE A 27 -13.99 15.41 -12.60
CA ILE A 27 -12.51 15.38 -12.61
C ILE A 27 -11.95 16.74 -13.07
N GLN A 28 -12.49 17.33 -14.14
CA GLN A 28 -12.06 18.66 -14.61
C GLN A 28 -12.27 19.74 -13.54
N ALA A 29 -13.43 19.76 -12.89
CA ALA A 29 -13.72 20.71 -11.81
C ALA A 29 -12.79 20.54 -10.60
N ALA A 30 -12.38 19.31 -10.27
CA ALA A 30 -11.41 19.05 -9.22
C ALA A 30 -10.01 19.56 -9.57
N LEU A 31 -9.56 19.34 -10.81
CA LEU A 31 -8.27 19.81 -11.31
C LEU A 31 -8.21 21.34 -11.39
N GLU A 32 -9.29 22.00 -11.82
CA GLU A 32 -9.36 23.47 -11.85
C GLU A 32 -9.33 24.10 -10.45
N LYS A 33 -9.98 23.47 -9.46
CA LYS A 33 -9.95 23.92 -8.06
C LYS A 33 -8.54 23.85 -7.48
N LEU A 34 -7.80 22.77 -7.77
CA LEU A 34 -6.41 22.61 -7.35
C LEU A 34 -5.50 23.67 -7.98
N ASN A 35 -5.67 23.95 -9.26
CA ASN A 35 -4.89 24.97 -9.96
C ASN A 35 -5.13 26.38 -9.39
N LYS A 36 -6.39 26.73 -9.06
CA LYS A 36 -6.73 28.01 -8.42
C LYS A 36 -6.17 28.13 -7.00
N SER A 37 -6.12 27.04 -6.24
CA SER A 37 -5.53 27.06 -4.89
C SER A 37 -4.00 27.25 -4.88
N SER A 38 -3.31 27.01 -6.00
CA SER A 38 -1.86 27.20 -6.09
C SER A 38 -1.43 28.66 -6.29
N ALA A 39 -2.35 29.58 -6.61
CA ALA A 39 -2.03 30.95 -6.98
C ALA A 39 -2.10 31.97 -5.82
N THR A 40 -2.37 31.56 -4.58
CA THR A 40 -2.58 32.48 -3.44
C THR A 40 -1.61 32.25 -2.28
N THR A 41 -0.33 32.01 -2.56
CA THR A 41 0.71 32.09 -1.54
C THR A 41 1.96 32.74 -2.10
N THR A 42 1.87 34.03 -2.41
CA THR A 42 3.04 34.89 -2.63
C THR A 42 3.29 35.74 -1.39
N THR A 43 3.84 35.09 -0.35
CA THR A 43 4.62 35.77 0.68
C THR A 43 6.08 35.80 0.24
N THR A 44 6.50 36.97 -0.26
CA THR A 44 7.76 37.66 0.01
C THR A 44 8.98 36.78 0.40
N THR A 45 9.90 36.57 -0.56
CA THR A 45 11.37 36.79 -0.50
C THR A 45 12.19 35.79 -1.32
N GLN A 46 12.98 36.34 -2.25
CA GLN A 46 14.25 35.84 -2.79
C GLN A 46 14.26 34.54 -3.62
N SER A 47 14.50 34.72 -4.92
CA SER A 47 14.79 33.65 -5.89
C SER A 47 16.13 33.00 -5.61
N GLY A 48 16.10 31.82 -5.02
CA GLY A 48 17.23 30.91 -4.91
C GLY A 48 16.81 29.68 -4.10
N PRO A 49 17.32 28.47 -4.40
CA PRO A 49 17.16 27.36 -3.47
C PRO A 49 17.75 27.81 -2.11
N PRO A 50 17.08 27.53 -0.98
CA PRO A 50 17.64 27.86 0.32
C PRO A 50 19.02 27.23 0.42
N LYS A 51 20.06 28.06 0.57
CA LYS A 51 21.41 27.58 0.87
C LYS A 51 21.36 27.04 2.29
N PHE A 52 21.18 25.73 2.40
CA PHE A 52 21.22 25.03 3.65
C PHE A 52 22.66 25.09 4.16
N ASP A 53 22.91 25.89 5.19
CA ASP A 53 24.16 25.87 5.92
C ASP A 53 24.15 24.62 6.80
N PHE A 54 24.90 23.59 6.39
CA PHE A 54 25.02 22.32 7.11
C PHE A 54 25.88 22.46 8.38
N GLY A 55 26.31 23.68 8.73
CA GLY A 55 27.15 23.93 9.89
C GLY A 55 28.54 23.28 9.74
N ASP A 56 29.17 23.02 10.87
CA ASP A 56 30.48 22.39 10.92
C ASP A 56 30.40 20.94 10.42
N ARG A 57 31.06 20.66 9.29
CA ARG A 57 31.13 19.33 8.66
C ARG A 57 32.29 18.49 9.20
N THR A 58 32.72 18.74 10.42
CA THR A 58 33.73 17.91 11.06
C THR A 58 33.19 16.49 11.25
N THR A 59 34.00 15.52 10.83
CA THR A 59 33.71 14.10 11.05
C THR A 59 34.57 13.60 12.21
N PHE A 60 34.00 12.75 13.05
CA PHE A 60 34.69 12.12 14.16
C PHE A 60 34.75 10.62 13.90
N ARG A 61 35.86 9.99 14.28
CA ARG A 61 35.97 8.53 14.19
C ARG A 61 34.95 7.90 15.14
N VAL A 62 34.00 7.19 14.54
CA VAL A 62 33.09 6.32 15.28
C VAL A 62 33.87 5.06 15.65
N PRO A 63 33.83 4.60 16.91
CA PRO A 63 34.41 3.31 17.27
C PRO A 63 33.77 2.18 16.45
N PRO A 64 34.48 1.07 16.18
CA PRO A 64 33.90 -0.07 15.50
C PRO A 64 32.71 -0.57 16.31
N THR A 65 31.54 -0.54 15.69
CA THR A 65 30.30 -1.10 16.23
C THR A 65 29.96 -2.36 15.47
N GLU A 66 29.31 -3.31 16.13
CA GLU A 66 28.77 -4.53 15.53
C GLU A 66 27.95 -4.24 14.26
N LEU A 67 27.18 -3.14 14.26
CA LEU A 67 26.39 -2.70 13.11
C LEU A 67 27.29 -2.31 11.91
N LEU A 68 28.39 -1.61 12.18
CA LEU A 68 29.32 -1.16 11.16
C LEU A 68 30.06 -2.36 10.56
N GLU A 69 30.44 -3.34 11.38
CA GLU A 69 31.03 -4.60 10.91
C GLU A 69 30.05 -5.40 10.05
N ARG A 70 28.78 -5.52 10.47
CA ARG A 70 27.73 -6.17 9.67
C ARG A 70 27.51 -5.46 8.33
N ALA A 71 27.48 -4.13 8.33
CA ALA A 71 27.35 -3.34 7.10
C ALA A 71 28.55 -3.57 6.17
N GLN A 72 29.78 -3.57 6.72
CA GLN A 72 30.99 -3.85 5.94
C GLN A 72 31.01 -5.26 5.35
N ALA A 73 30.51 -6.26 6.07
CA ALA A 73 30.40 -7.63 5.56
C ALA A 73 29.27 -7.79 4.53
N PHE A 74 28.18 -7.02 4.67
CA PHE A 74 27.01 -7.11 3.82
C PHE A 74 27.17 -6.39 2.47
N LEU A 75 27.86 -5.24 2.44
CA LEU A 75 28.01 -4.43 1.22
C LEU A 75 28.67 -5.18 0.04
N PRO A 76 29.73 -6.00 0.24
CA PRO A 76 30.28 -6.82 -0.83
C PRO A 76 29.31 -7.92 -1.32
N GLN A 77 28.50 -8.47 -0.42
CA GLN A 77 27.53 -9.52 -0.77
C GLN A 77 26.39 -8.96 -1.63
N ILE A 78 25.88 -7.77 -1.28
CA ILE A 78 24.85 -7.11 -2.09
C ILE A 78 25.41 -6.66 -3.44
N GLU A 79 26.66 -6.20 -3.52
CA GLU A 79 27.32 -5.89 -4.79
C GLU A 79 27.41 -7.14 -5.69
N ALA A 80 27.88 -8.25 -5.15
CA ALA A 80 27.96 -9.52 -5.88
C ALA A 80 26.58 -10.00 -6.35
N SER A 81 25.55 -9.88 -5.51
CA SER A 81 24.17 -10.20 -5.86
C SER A 81 23.64 -9.31 -6.99
N ASN A 82 23.87 -8.01 -6.90
CA ASN A 82 23.46 -7.04 -7.93
C ASN A 82 24.16 -7.30 -9.27
N ALA A 83 25.46 -7.65 -9.25
CA ALA A 83 26.19 -8.04 -10.45
C ALA A 83 25.59 -9.29 -11.09
N ALA A 84 25.27 -10.32 -10.28
CA ALA A 84 24.61 -11.52 -10.77
C ALA A 84 23.22 -11.24 -11.37
N LEU A 85 22.43 -10.36 -10.74
CA LEU A 85 21.14 -9.91 -11.29
C LEU A 85 21.30 -9.17 -12.62
N ALA A 86 22.30 -8.28 -12.73
CA ALA A 86 22.58 -7.57 -13.97
C ALA A 86 22.98 -8.52 -15.10
N GLU A 87 23.79 -9.54 -14.81
CA GLU A 87 24.11 -10.56 -15.81
C GLU A 87 22.89 -11.40 -16.22
N LYS A 88 22.02 -11.78 -15.26
CA LYS A 88 20.76 -12.48 -15.55
C LYS A 88 19.86 -11.64 -16.45
N MET A 89 19.66 -10.37 -16.11
CA MET A 89 18.88 -9.41 -16.92
C MET A 89 19.43 -9.27 -18.35
N ARG A 90 20.77 -9.34 -18.54
CA ARG A 90 21.37 -9.32 -19.89
C ARG A 90 21.14 -10.60 -20.68
N ARG A 91 21.05 -11.76 -20.02
CA ARG A 91 20.80 -13.05 -20.68
C ARG A 91 19.32 -13.22 -20.98
N ASP A 92 18.47 -12.93 -20.01
CA ASP A 92 17.03 -13.03 -20.10
C ASP A 92 16.36 -11.95 -19.23
N PRO A 93 15.86 -10.86 -19.84
CA PRO A 93 15.14 -9.82 -19.13
C PRO A 93 13.87 -10.31 -18.42
N HIS A 94 13.20 -11.34 -18.95
CA HIS A 94 11.94 -11.86 -18.38
C HIS A 94 12.16 -12.63 -17.08
N SER A 95 13.36 -13.21 -16.89
CA SER A 95 13.71 -13.91 -15.64
C SER A 95 13.84 -13.01 -14.40
N VAL A 96 13.96 -11.69 -14.60
CA VAL A 96 14.11 -10.69 -13.52
C VAL A 96 12.85 -9.82 -13.39
N ASP A 97 11.92 -9.95 -14.33
CA ASP A 97 10.62 -9.28 -14.31
C ASP A 97 9.69 -10.00 -13.32
N ILE A 98 9.37 -9.33 -12.21
CA ILE A 98 8.52 -9.91 -11.16
C ILE A 98 7.04 -9.87 -11.53
N GLU A 99 6.68 -9.10 -12.55
CA GLU A 99 5.35 -9.03 -13.13
C GLU A 99 5.13 -10.07 -14.25
N HIS A 100 6.21 -10.69 -14.74
CA HIS A 100 6.14 -11.77 -15.70
C HIS A 100 5.74 -13.08 -15.01
N LEU A 101 4.47 -13.45 -15.15
CA LEU A 101 3.97 -14.77 -14.74
C LEU A 101 3.93 -15.67 -15.97
N ASP A 102 4.66 -16.78 -15.95
CA ASP A 102 4.46 -17.84 -16.93
C ASP A 102 2.99 -18.29 -16.86
N GLU A 103 2.38 -18.59 -18.01
CA GLU A 103 0.97 -19.01 -18.08
C GLU A 103 0.67 -20.23 -17.18
N GLU A 104 1.69 -21.01 -16.83
CA GLU A 104 1.63 -22.18 -15.96
C GLU A 104 1.75 -21.84 -14.45
N ASN A 105 2.33 -20.69 -14.09
CA ASN A 105 2.61 -20.24 -12.71
C ASN A 105 1.75 -19.05 -12.25
N ALA A 106 0.76 -18.64 -13.04
CA ALA A 106 -0.17 -17.59 -12.65
C ALA A 106 -1.07 -18.06 -11.49
N GLN A 107 -0.60 -17.90 -10.25
CA GLN A 107 -1.44 -18.11 -9.07
C GLN A 107 -2.48 -16.99 -9.00
N TYR A 108 -3.75 -17.37 -9.15
CA TYR A 108 -4.86 -16.45 -8.99
C TYR A 108 -5.20 -16.29 -7.50
N ILE A 109 -5.14 -15.05 -7.01
CA ILE A 109 -5.62 -14.69 -5.67
C ILE A 109 -7.07 -14.23 -5.81
N GLU A 110 -8.01 -15.12 -5.51
CA GLU A 110 -9.43 -14.79 -5.48
C GLU A 110 -9.82 -14.18 -4.13
N MET A 111 -10.32 -12.94 -4.14
CA MET A 111 -10.82 -12.29 -2.93
C MET A 111 -12.35 -12.36 -2.89
N SER A 112 -12.89 -13.01 -1.86
CA SER A 112 -14.33 -12.97 -1.55
C SER A 112 -14.69 -11.62 -0.93
N LEU A 113 -14.90 -10.60 -1.76
CA LEU A 113 -15.33 -9.28 -1.32
C LEU A 113 -16.83 -9.30 -0.98
N GLY A 114 -17.15 -9.17 0.31
CA GLY A 114 -18.52 -9.00 0.78
C GLY A 114 -19.06 -7.64 0.39
N LEU A 115 -19.82 -7.55 -0.70
CA LEU A 115 -20.62 -6.37 -1.02
C LEU A 115 -21.83 -6.33 -0.08
N GLY A 116 -21.67 -5.74 1.10
CA GLY A 116 -22.78 -5.54 2.04
C GLY A 116 -23.83 -4.62 1.44
N VAL A 117 -25.10 -5.06 1.42
CA VAL A 117 -26.22 -4.15 1.21
C VAL A 117 -26.44 -3.36 2.50
N TYR A 118 -26.33 -2.04 2.43
CA TYR A 118 -26.62 -1.16 3.55
C TYR A 118 -28.14 -1.09 3.73
N GLU A 119 -28.67 -1.77 4.75
CA GLU A 119 -30.06 -1.60 5.15
C GLU A 119 -30.22 -0.31 5.97
N ASP A 120 -30.97 0.64 5.43
CA ASP A 120 -31.27 1.90 6.12
C ASP A 120 -32.22 1.61 7.30
N ARG A 121 -31.68 1.60 8.52
CA ARG A 121 -32.43 1.44 9.77
C ARG A 121 -33.15 2.74 10.18
N SER A 122 -33.89 3.36 9.27
CA SER A 122 -34.65 4.59 9.57
C SER A 122 -35.95 4.34 10.37
N GLN A 123 -36.23 3.10 10.78
CA GLN A 123 -37.37 2.74 11.63
C GLN A 123 -36.94 1.86 12.82
N ALA A 124 -35.94 2.28 13.59
CA ALA A 124 -35.66 1.66 14.89
C ALA A 124 -35.24 2.71 15.92
N LYS A 125 -36.13 3.65 16.23
CA LYS A 125 -36.11 4.32 17.53
C LYS A 125 -36.98 3.55 18.50
N SER A 126 -36.33 2.74 19.32
CA SER A 126 -36.44 2.71 20.79
C SER A 126 -36.25 1.29 21.31
N GLY A 127 -35.15 1.07 22.05
CA GLY A 127 -35.00 -0.15 22.84
C GLY A 127 -33.58 -0.64 23.05
N GLY A 128 -32.76 0.14 23.76
CA GLY A 128 -31.90 -0.32 24.85
C GLY A 128 -30.73 -1.29 24.60
N SER A 129 -29.60 -0.91 25.21
CA SER A 129 -28.50 -1.78 25.70
C SER A 129 -27.59 -2.36 24.61
N GLY A 130 -26.27 -2.39 24.73
CA GLY A 130 -25.34 -2.11 25.81
C GLY A 130 -23.93 -2.11 25.21
N THR A 131 -22.99 -1.59 25.98
CA THR A 131 -21.58 -1.43 25.64
C THR A 131 -20.79 -2.68 26.03
N GLU A 132 -20.11 -3.33 25.09
CA GLU A 132 -18.94 -4.18 25.37
C GLU A 132 -18.06 -4.27 24.09
N SER A 133 -16.96 -3.53 23.97
CA SER A 133 -15.61 -3.74 24.51
C SER A 133 -14.78 -4.84 23.82
N SER A 134 -13.67 -4.39 23.21
CA SER A 134 -12.33 -5.01 23.07
C SER A 134 -12.15 -6.34 22.33
N SER A 135 -11.30 -6.32 21.30
CA SER A 135 -10.00 -7.01 21.36
C SER A 135 -9.09 -6.59 20.19
N ASP A 136 -8.07 -5.82 20.54
CA ASP A 136 -6.77 -5.81 19.85
C ASP A 136 -6.25 -7.25 19.84
N SER A 137 -5.89 -7.75 18.66
CA SER A 137 -5.08 -8.96 18.54
C SER A 137 -3.89 -8.62 17.64
N SER A 138 -2.92 -7.98 18.27
CA SER A 138 -1.52 -8.01 17.86
C SER A 138 -1.01 -9.45 17.95
N SER A 139 -0.71 -10.08 16.81
CA SER A 139 0.04 -11.34 16.79
C SER A 139 1.50 -11.06 16.46
N ASP A 140 2.28 -10.78 17.50
CA ASP A 140 3.72 -11.02 17.49
C ASP A 140 3.94 -12.53 17.32
N SER A 141 4.53 -12.94 16.20
CA SER A 141 5.10 -14.28 16.06
C SER A 141 6.60 -14.16 16.29
N ASP A 142 6.95 -14.43 17.54
CA ASP A 142 8.30 -14.55 18.08
C ASP A 142 8.86 -15.95 17.78
N SER A 143 10.10 -15.96 17.29
CA SER A 143 11.18 -16.94 17.48
C SER A 143 10.98 -18.43 17.14
N SER A 144 11.90 -18.93 16.30
CA SER A 144 12.70 -20.12 16.62
C SER A 144 14.05 -20.02 15.90
N ASP A 145 15.03 -19.52 16.64
CA ASP A 145 16.46 -19.64 16.33
C ASP A 145 16.91 -21.05 16.73
N GLU A 146 17.22 -21.90 15.74
CA GLU A 146 17.79 -23.23 15.99
C GLU A 146 19.33 -23.15 15.96
N GLU A 147 19.90 -22.92 17.14
CA GLU A 147 21.30 -23.16 17.49
C GLU A 147 21.63 -24.65 17.27
N MET A 148 22.27 -25.00 16.14
CA MET A 148 22.80 -26.34 15.92
C MET A 148 24.29 -26.40 16.30
N ASP A 149 24.52 -26.70 17.58
CA ASP A 149 25.81 -27.01 18.19
C ASP A 149 26.38 -28.33 17.60
N GLY A 150 27.30 -28.20 16.65
CA GLY A 150 27.94 -29.32 15.94
C GLY A 150 29.40 -29.51 16.31
N LYS A 151 29.68 -29.88 17.57
CA LYS A 151 31.01 -30.30 18.03
C LYS A 151 31.24 -31.78 17.75
N THR A 152 32.06 -32.10 16.74
CA THR A 152 32.73 -33.41 16.59
C THR A 152 34.19 -33.13 16.18
N SER A 153 35.12 -33.10 17.13
CA SER A 153 35.95 -34.23 17.59
C SER A 153 36.98 -34.71 16.56
N GLU A 154 38.24 -34.40 16.91
CA GLU A 154 39.54 -35.05 16.62
C GLU A 154 40.06 -35.18 15.18
#